data_AF-A0A516IQA8-F1
#
_entry.id   AF-A0A516IQA8-F1
#
_cell.length_a   1.000
_cell.length_b   1.000
_cell.length_c   1.000
_cell.angle_alpha   90.00
_cell.angle_beta   90.00
_cell.angle_gamma   90.00
#
_symmetry.space_group_name_H-M   'P 1'
#
loop_
_entity.id
_entity.type
_entity.pdbx_description
1 polymer ?
#
loop_
_entity_poly.entity_id
_entity_poly.type
_entity_poly.pdbx_seq_one_letter_code
_entity_poly.pdbx_strand_id
1 'polypeptide(L)' 'MTSLIALVSFSLLAGAPSAAGSGNGAAPAGTAATRYCMKAEPATGSRVEAVRCWTRAEWAKQGVDVDNDWPREGVRVIG' A
#
# COMPACT_ATOMS: atom_id res chain seq x y z
N MET A 1 -6.41 -54.44 -10.16
CA MET A 1 -5.95 -53.84 -8.89
C MET A 1 -4.48 -53.45 -9.01
N THR A 2 -4.17 -52.25 -9.50
CA THR A 2 -2.98 -51.49 -9.05
C THR A 2 -3.17 -50.03 -9.45
N SER A 3 -3.51 -49.21 -8.46
CA SER A 3 -3.58 -47.75 -8.58
C SER A 3 -2.18 -47.17 -8.73
N LEU A 4 -2.00 -46.22 -9.66
CA LEU A 4 -0.85 -45.31 -9.68
C LEU A 4 -1.37 -43.92 -9.31
N ILE A 5 -1.11 -43.52 -8.07
CA ILE A 5 -1.51 -42.24 -7.49
C ILE A 5 -0.41 -41.19 -7.74
N ALA A 6 -0.91 -39.99 -8.01
CA ALA A 6 -0.25 -38.73 -8.39
C ALA A 6 0.92 -38.27 -7.52
N LEU A 7 1.91 -37.65 -8.17
CA LEU A 7 2.75 -36.59 -7.57
C LEU A 7 3.23 -35.63 -8.66
N VAL A 8 2.62 -34.44 -8.74
CA VAL A 8 3.28 -33.29 -9.39
C VAL A 8 3.05 -32.06 -8.53
N SER A 9 4.11 -31.71 -7.80
CA SER A 9 4.17 -30.64 -6.81
C SER A 9 4.06 -29.27 -7.47
N PHE A 10 3.02 -28.52 -7.14
CA PHE A 10 2.90 -27.10 -7.47
C PHE A 10 3.68 -26.28 -6.43
N SER A 11 4.89 -25.84 -6.79
CA SER A 11 5.62 -24.84 -5.99
C SER A 11 5.31 -23.46 -6.56
N LEU A 12 4.39 -22.75 -5.90
CA LEU A 12 4.08 -21.35 -6.18
C LEU A 12 5.26 -20.47 -5.71
N LEU A 13 5.98 -19.86 -6.66
CA LEU A 13 6.96 -18.81 -6.36
C LEU A 13 6.22 -17.48 -6.17
N ALA A 14 5.90 -17.14 -4.91
CA ALA A 14 5.39 -15.83 -4.54
C ALA A 14 6.55 -14.81 -4.50
N GLY A 15 6.81 -14.15 -5.64
CA GLY A 15 7.68 -12.97 -5.69
C GLY A 15 6.86 -11.72 -5.37
N ALA A 16 6.90 -11.25 -4.12
CA ALA A 16 6.36 -9.94 -3.77
C ALA A 16 7.42 -8.85 -4.05
N PRO A 17 7.15 -7.84 -4.89
CA PRO A 17 8.05 -6.72 -5.06
C PRO A 17 8.00 -5.84 -3.80
N SER A 18 9.08 -5.85 -3.03
CA SER A 18 9.37 -4.84 -2.02
C SER A 18 9.62 -3.50 -2.73
N ALA A 19 8.61 -2.66 -2.84
CA ALA A 19 8.78 -1.27 -3.27
C ALA A 19 9.54 -0.50 -2.18
N ALA A 20 10.86 -0.40 -2.38
CA ALA A 20 11.77 0.35 -1.53
C ALA A 20 11.48 1.85 -1.59
N GLY A 21 11.23 2.44 -0.41
CA GLY A 21 11.84 3.68 0.07
C GLY A 21 11.77 4.95 -0.78
N SER A 22 10.89 5.85 -0.34
CA SER A 22 11.15 7.25 0.00
C SER A 22 12.02 8.11 -0.95
N GLY A 23 11.35 8.92 -1.75
CA GLY A 23 11.93 10.11 -2.37
C GLY A 23 10.88 11.22 -2.46
N ASN A 24 11.27 12.46 -2.11
CA ASN A 24 10.47 13.67 -2.26
C ASN A 24 10.09 13.90 -3.73
N GLY A 25 8.99 13.29 -4.15
CA GLY A 25 8.43 13.31 -5.49
C GLY A 25 7.02 12.71 -5.48
N ALA A 26 6.36 12.72 -6.62
CA ALA A 26 5.01 12.18 -6.78
C ALA A 26 4.88 10.77 -6.18
N ALA A 27 3.67 10.44 -5.71
CA ALA A 27 3.40 9.14 -5.08
C ALA A 27 3.88 7.97 -5.98
N PRO A 28 4.51 6.94 -5.40
CA PRO A 28 4.96 5.78 -6.16
C PRO A 28 3.83 5.17 -6.99
N ALA A 29 4.16 4.65 -8.16
CA ALA A 29 3.19 3.94 -8.98
C ALA A 29 2.64 2.71 -8.20
N GLY A 30 1.35 2.47 -8.33
CA GLY A 30 0.66 1.41 -7.62
C GLY A 30 -0.65 1.04 -8.29
N THR A 31 -1.19 -0.10 -7.91
CA THR A 31 -2.49 -0.60 -8.38
C THR A 31 -3.64 0.02 -7.59
N ALA A 32 -4.88 -0.26 -7.98
CA ALA A 32 -6.06 0.16 -7.21
C ALA A 32 -6.09 -0.43 -5.78
N ALA A 33 -5.42 -1.56 -5.54
CA ALA A 33 -5.32 -2.19 -4.23
C ALA A 33 -4.16 -1.64 -3.38
N THR A 34 -3.25 -0.88 -3.99
CA THR A 34 -2.09 -0.32 -3.31
C THR A 34 -2.51 0.72 -2.28
N ARG A 35 -2.06 0.54 -1.04
CA ARG A 35 -2.30 1.47 0.07
C ARG A 35 -1.11 2.40 0.26
N TYR A 36 -1.42 3.68 0.35
CA TYR A 36 -0.51 4.78 0.57
C TYR A 36 -0.62 5.17 2.04
N CYS A 37 0.42 4.87 2.82
CA CYS A 37 0.51 5.28 4.20
C CYS A 37 1.01 6.73 4.26
N MET A 38 0.14 7.64 4.69
CA MET A 38 0.45 9.06 4.88
C MET A 38 0.12 9.49 6.31
N LYS A 39 0.79 10.52 6.78
CA LYS A 39 0.39 11.22 8.00
C LYS A 39 -0.97 11.88 7.76
N ALA A 40 -1.91 11.61 8.65
CA ALA A 40 -3.24 12.21 8.63
C ALA A 40 -3.39 13.12 9.85
N GLU A 41 -3.96 14.30 9.61
CA GLU A 41 -4.38 15.19 10.68
C GLU A 41 -5.41 14.48 11.58
N PRO A 42 -5.29 14.59 12.89
CA PRO A 42 -6.22 13.97 13.83
C PRO A 42 -7.60 14.62 13.72
N ALA A 43 -8.64 13.79 13.61
CA ALA A 43 -10.00 14.24 13.29
C ALA A 43 -10.63 15.24 14.28
N THR A 44 -10.09 15.43 15.49
CA THR A 44 -10.41 16.56 16.41
C THR A 44 -9.56 16.39 17.67
N GLY A 45 -8.82 17.43 18.10
CA GLY A 45 -8.31 17.59 19.47
C GLY A 45 -7.14 16.70 19.93
N SER A 46 -6.71 15.69 19.16
CA SER A 46 -5.54 14.88 19.50
C SER A 46 -4.26 15.53 18.98
N ARG A 47 -3.19 15.58 19.77
CA ARG A 47 -1.87 16.14 19.35
C ARG A 47 -0.98 15.15 18.59
N VAL A 48 -1.49 13.96 18.30
CA VAL A 48 -0.70 12.87 17.72
C VAL A 48 -1.07 12.72 16.25
N GLU A 49 -0.11 12.99 15.36
CA GLU A 49 -0.21 12.67 13.94
C GLU A 49 -0.43 11.16 13.78
N ALA A 50 -1.55 10.75 13.18
CA ALA A 50 -1.84 9.35 12.95
C ALA A 50 -1.44 8.97 11.53
N VAL A 51 -0.55 7.98 11.37
CA VAL A 51 -0.29 7.42 10.03
C VAL A 51 -1.48 6.55 9.62
N ARG A 52 -2.11 6.89 8.49
CA ARG A 52 -3.23 6.13 7.91
C ARG A 52 -2.79 5.54 6.58
N CYS A 53 -3.14 4.27 6.35
CA CYS A 53 -2.81 3.55 5.13
C CYS A 53 -4.08 3.26 4.34
N TRP A 54 -4.27 3.97 3.24
CA TRP A 54 -5.49 3.90 2.43
C TRP A 54 -5.16 3.84 0.94
N THR A 55 -6.07 3.28 0.17
CA THR A 55 -5.99 3.33 -1.31
C THR A 55 -6.18 4.76 -1.81
N ARG A 56 -5.76 5.04 -3.05
CA ARG A 56 -6.03 6.35 -3.69
C ARG A 56 -7.53 6.72 -3.63
N ALA A 57 -8.41 5.75 -3.84
CA ALA A 57 -9.86 5.97 -3.80
C ALA A 57 -10.37 6.33 -2.39
N GLU A 58 -9.79 5.76 -1.34
CA GLU A 58 -10.16 6.07 0.05
C GLU A 58 -9.63 7.44 0.50
N TRP A 59 -8.44 7.84 0.06
CA TRP A 59 -7.92 9.19 0.27
C TRP A 59 -8.75 10.25 -0.46
N ALA A 60 -9.13 9.97 -1.71
CA ALA A 60 -9.99 10.86 -2.50
C ALA A 60 -11.36 11.10 -1.84
N LYS A 61 -11.93 10.11 -1.14
CA LYS A 61 -13.18 10.29 -0.35
C LYS A 61 -13.05 11.29 0.79
N GLN A 62 -11.83 11.59 1.22
CA GLN A 62 -11.53 12.56 2.27
C GLN A 62 -11.00 13.88 1.68
N GLY A 63 -10.97 14.01 0.35
CA GLY A 63 -10.44 15.18 -0.34
C GLY A 63 -8.91 15.27 -0.34
N VAL A 64 -8.20 14.18 -0.01
CA VAL A 64 -6.74 14.12 -0.06
C VAL A 64 -6.30 13.60 -1.42
N ASP A 65 -5.43 14.33 -2.11
CA ASP A 65 -4.87 13.90 -3.37
C ASP A 65 -3.50 13.26 -3.13
N VAL A 66 -3.44 11.94 -3.27
CA VAL A 66 -2.22 11.17 -2.95
C VAL A 66 -1.03 11.66 -3.78
N ASP A 67 -1.21 12.01 -5.04
CA ASP A 67 -0.09 12.38 -5.91
C ASP A 67 0.50 13.76 -5.55
N ASN A 68 -0.30 14.68 -4.98
CA ASN A 68 0.13 15.98 -4.49
C ASN A 68 0.57 16.00 -3.01
N ASP A 69 -0.09 15.24 -2.13
CA ASP A 69 0.18 15.25 -0.68
C ASP A 69 1.32 14.30 -0.27
N TRP A 70 1.56 13.24 -1.05
CA TRP A 70 2.60 12.25 -0.76
C TRP A 70 4.03 12.82 -0.56
N PRO A 71 4.51 13.81 -1.33
CA PRO A 71 5.84 14.39 -1.10
C PRO A 71 6.01 15.00 0.29
N ARG A 72 4.91 15.36 0.97
CA ARG A 72 4.91 16.01 2.29
C ARG A 72 4.59 15.00 3.39
N GLU A 73 3.57 14.18 3.17
CA GLU A 73 2.98 13.32 4.21
C GLU A 73 3.30 11.82 4.03
N GLY A 74 3.91 11.44 2.91
CA GLY A 74 4.20 10.06 2.53
C GLY A 74 5.14 9.35 3.49
N VAL A 75 4.72 8.17 3.96
CA VAL A 75 5.50 7.32 4.86
C VAL A 75 5.97 6.04 4.15
N ARG A 76 5.04 5.28 3.54
CA ARG A 76 5.35 4.04 2.82
C ARG A 76 4.17 3.53 1.99
N VAL A 77 4.45 2.75 0.96
CA VAL A 77 3.43 2.10 0.12
C VAL A 77 3.32 0.61 0.49
N ILE A 78 2.10 0.07 0.49
CA ILE A 78 1.80 -1.34 0.73
C ILE A 78 1.02 -1.87 -0.47
N GLY A 79 1.52 -2.93 -1.11
CA GLY A 79 0.92 -3.55 -2.30
C GLY A 79 1.02 -5.06 -2.25
#